data_AF-A0A2T7FXQ7-F1
#
_entry.id   AF-A0A2T7FXQ7-F1
#
_cell.length_a   1.000
_cell.length_b   1.000
_cell.length_c   1.000
_cell.angle_alpha   90.00
_cell.angle_beta   90.00
_cell.angle_gamma   90.00
#
_symmetry.space_group_name_H-M   'P 1'
#
loop_
_entity.id
_entity.type
_entity.pdbx_description
1 polymer ?
#
loop_
_entity_poly.entity_id
_entity_poly.type
_entity_poly.pdbx_seq_one_letter_code
_entity_poly.pdbx_strand_id
1 'polypeptide(L)'
;MIRLASLAVLAIAGLLAFGAFYLAKGTEGEPSLITTGTPDGPNPASEAPATPEVEKLFFLRGINFDEGEITLVLFPPDADTERLIIRDQDALRAAQDRAYVNTMTPDGEAAGSLLVSMMAETPDEVIAQIFRDDVLIASVTCPNGTCGHFGDSPDLNFAGLTDHAVPFQPVMDEFSDYDAYLETIEAIAQTPDFMLLDRRPLVDFPLPRRPSHLIVELPTVVTTDVAFNPALHEALVQTAITPLLPEGASLDWVRVTELPAAILADADNNQPVLVNGAPIPFTDARFFTVRARINGVTTLPADVYNALTEATRNQVDTDARFSEFVSATLGADCLDCYVLRIEGGRTDAARAFDWRSESYYLNYYDLREAP
;
A
#
# COMPACT_ATOMS: atom_id res chain seq x y z
N MET A 1 31.62 -25.61 7.81
CA MET A 1 32.22 -25.54 6.45
C MET A 1 31.25 -25.06 5.38
N ILE A 2 29.95 -25.36 5.44
CA ILE A 2 28.93 -24.88 4.47
C ILE A 2 28.77 -23.34 4.45
N ARG A 3 28.94 -22.64 5.58
CA ARG A 3 28.73 -21.17 5.66
C ARG A 3 29.82 -20.32 4.99
N LEU A 4 31.03 -20.85 4.78
CA LEU A 4 32.12 -20.14 4.10
C LEU A 4 32.03 -20.25 2.57
N ALA A 5 31.49 -21.36 2.07
CA ALA A 5 31.29 -21.57 0.63
C ALA A 5 30.19 -20.64 0.07
N SER A 6 29.10 -20.43 0.81
CA SER A 6 28.01 -19.53 0.39
C SER A 6 28.43 -18.05 0.35
N LEU A 7 29.32 -17.61 1.26
CA LEU A 7 29.89 -16.26 1.23
C LEU A 7 30.85 -16.06 0.05
N ALA A 8 31.63 -17.08 -0.31
CA ALA A 8 32.51 -17.03 -1.47
C ALA A 8 31.72 -16.94 -2.79
N VAL A 9 30.59 -17.66 -2.91
CA VAL A 9 29.74 -17.61 -4.11
C VAL A 9 29.08 -16.24 -4.27
N LEU A 10 28.57 -15.64 -3.19
CA LEU A 10 28.00 -14.29 -3.23
C LEU A 10 29.04 -13.21 -3.55
N ALA A 11 30.27 -13.35 -3.02
CA ALA A 11 31.35 -12.42 -3.32
C ALA A 11 31.81 -12.52 -4.80
N ILE A 12 31.85 -13.72 -5.37
CA ILE A 12 32.21 -13.94 -6.78
C ILE A 12 31.10 -13.43 -7.71
N ALA A 13 29.83 -13.67 -7.37
CA ALA A 13 28.69 -13.13 -8.13
C ALA A 13 28.65 -11.59 -8.09
N GLY A 14 28.95 -10.98 -6.94
CA GLY A 14 29.08 -9.52 -6.81
C GLY A 14 30.23 -8.93 -7.63
N LEU A 15 31.40 -9.60 -7.65
CA LEU A 15 32.55 -9.18 -8.45
C LEU A 15 32.34 -9.30 -9.96
N LEU A 16 31.57 -10.30 -10.41
CA LEU A 16 31.19 -10.45 -11.82
C LEU A 16 30.18 -9.39 -12.26
N ALA A 17 29.22 -9.03 -11.40
CA ALA A 17 28.29 -7.93 -11.68
C ALA A 17 28.99 -6.56 -11.71
N PHE A 18 29.96 -6.33 -10.82
CA PHE A 18 30.74 -5.09 -10.79
C PHE A 18 31.72 -4.98 -11.97
N GLY A 19 32.33 -6.10 -12.38
CA GLY A 19 33.21 -6.17 -13.55
C GLY A 19 32.48 -5.91 -14.88
N ALA A 20 31.24 -6.41 -15.01
CA ALA A 20 30.39 -6.14 -16.18
C ALA A 20 29.97 -4.67 -16.27
N PHE A 21 29.74 -4.01 -15.13
CA PHE A 21 29.40 -2.59 -15.08
C PHE A 21 30.60 -1.68 -15.41
N TYR A 22 31.82 -2.06 -15.02
CA TYR A 22 33.04 -1.27 -15.29
C TYR A 22 33.50 -1.40 -16.76
N LEU A 23 33.23 -2.53 -17.42
CA LEU A 23 33.50 -2.72 -18.85
C LEU A 23 32.49 -2.00 -19.78
N ALA A 24 31.28 -1.72 -19.29
CA ALA A 24 30.28 -0.94 -20.03
C ALA A 24 30.50 0.59 -19.96
N LYS A 25 31.32 1.07 -19.02
CA LYS A 25 31.76 2.48 -18.93
C LYS A 25 33.20 2.67 -19.42
N GLY A 26 33.48 2.16 -20.61
CA GLY A 26 34.77 2.36 -21.29
C GLY A 26 35.09 3.84 -21.48
N THR A 27 36.17 4.26 -20.82
CA THR A 27 37.11 5.35 -21.16
C THR A 27 36.54 6.77 -21.29
N GLU A 28 36.56 7.48 -20.16
CA GLU A 28 36.86 8.92 -20.15
C GLU A 28 38.27 9.12 -20.74
N GLY A 29 38.33 9.59 -21.97
CA GLY A 29 39.57 10.08 -22.59
C GLY A 29 39.82 11.53 -22.18
N GLU A 30 40.96 11.77 -21.54
CA GLU A 30 41.50 13.09 -21.22
C GLU A 30 41.64 14.02 -22.45
N PRO A 31 41.66 15.36 -22.22
CA PRO A 31 41.60 16.36 -23.26
C PRO A 31 42.93 16.48 -24.02
N SER A 32 42.90 16.39 -25.35
CA SER A 32 44.03 16.78 -26.19
C SER A 32 44.14 18.31 -26.27
N LEU A 33 45.12 18.86 -25.56
CA LEU A 33 45.71 20.19 -25.81
C LEU A 33 46.92 20.04 -26.74
N ILE A 34 47.10 21.02 -27.64
CA ILE A 34 48.31 21.48 -28.39
C ILE A 34 47.84 21.87 -29.82
N THR A 35 48.12 23.03 -30.45
CA THR A 35 48.88 24.25 -30.12
C THR A 35 48.73 25.27 -31.28
N THR A 36 48.71 26.56 -30.93
CA THR A 36 49.05 27.80 -31.69
C THR A 36 48.35 28.21 -32.99
N GLY A 37 47.90 29.48 -32.98
CA GLY A 37 47.95 30.38 -34.13
C GLY A 37 47.01 31.59 -34.04
N THR A 38 47.46 32.72 -33.49
CA THR A 38 46.96 34.06 -33.88
C THR A 38 47.99 34.63 -34.88
N PRO A 39 47.59 35.32 -35.99
CA PRO A 39 47.07 36.69 -35.88
C PRO A 39 45.99 37.13 -36.92
N ASP A 40 45.18 38.11 -36.49
CA ASP A 40 44.54 39.23 -37.23
C ASP A 40 43.57 39.04 -38.43
N GLY A 41 42.27 39.21 -38.11
CA GLY A 41 41.26 40.03 -38.85
C GLY A 41 40.51 39.41 -40.05
N PRO A 42 39.37 39.98 -40.52
CA PRO A 42 38.31 40.74 -39.85
C PRO A 42 37.04 39.89 -39.59
N ASN A 43 36.24 40.30 -38.62
CA ASN A 43 34.94 39.74 -38.23
C ASN A 43 33.98 39.56 -39.44
N PRO A 44 33.59 38.33 -39.84
CA PRO A 44 32.39 38.14 -40.64
C PRO A 44 31.17 38.26 -39.73
N ALA A 45 30.12 38.88 -40.25
CA ALA A 45 28.90 39.23 -39.54
C ALA A 45 28.41 38.11 -38.61
N SER A 46 28.00 38.49 -37.40
CA SER A 46 27.22 37.64 -36.50
C SER A 46 26.08 37.00 -37.29
N GLU A 47 26.22 35.72 -37.63
CA GLU A 47 25.06 34.89 -37.89
C GLU A 47 24.17 35.02 -36.66
N ALA A 48 22.88 35.30 -36.89
CA ALA A 48 21.89 35.15 -35.84
C ALA A 48 22.09 33.75 -35.24
N PRO A 49 22.05 33.59 -33.90
CA PRO A 49 22.20 32.28 -33.29
C PRO A 49 21.19 31.34 -33.97
N ALA A 50 21.70 30.23 -34.54
CA ALA A 50 20.85 29.21 -35.11
C ALA A 50 19.81 28.85 -34.04
N THR A 51 18.53 29.00 -34.38
CA THR A 51 17.45 28.57 -33.51
C THR A 51 17.73 27.09 -33.22
N PRO A 52 17.84 26.67 -31.95
CA PRO A 52 18.16 25.28 -31.64
C PRO A 52 17.14 24.40 -32.36
N GLU A 53 17.63 23.50 -33.22
CA GLU A 53 16.78 22.56 -33.92
C GLU A 53 16.19 21.64 -32.86
N VAL A 54 14.93 21.86 -32.51
CA VAL A 54 14.26 21.10 -31.46
C VAL A 54 14.13 19.66 -31.96
N GLU A 55 14.85 18.74 -31.31
CA GLU A 55 14.84 17.33 -31.67
C GLU A 55 13.48 16.71 -31.31
N LYS A 56 12.90 16.00 -32.28
CA LYS A 56 11.58 15.36 -32.14
C LYS A 56 11.74 13.88 -31.86
N LEU A 57 11.18 13.43 -30.74
CA LEU A 57 11.04 12.02 -30.42
C LEU A 57 9.68 11.53 -30.91
N PHE A 58 9.69 10.65 -31.91
CA PHE A 58 8.47 10.01 -32.41
C PHE A 58 8.19 8.74 -31.60
N PHE A 59 7.27 8.82 -30.65
CA PHE A 59 7.11 7.78 -29.62
C PHE A 59 6.43 6.50 -30.10
N LEU A 60 5.78 6.52 -31.27
CA LEU A 60 5.24 5.32 -31.92
C LEU A 60 6.20 4.69 -32.95
N ARG A 61 7.31 5.37 -33.26
CA ARG A 61 8.26 4.92 -34.28
C ARG A 61 8.99 3.66 -33.81
N GLY A 62 9.04 2.66 -34.69
CA GLY A 62 9.73 1.39 -34.42
C GLY A 62 8.89 0.36 -33.68
N ILE A 63 7.64 0.68 -33.31
CA ILE A 63 6.69 -0.32 -32.82
C ILE A 63 6.26 -1.22 -33.98
N ASN A 64 6.42 -2.53 -33.79
CA ASN A 64 5.87 -3.51 -34.69
C ASN A 64 4.40 -3.79 -34.32
N PHE A 65 3.48 -3.34 -35.18
CA PHE A 65 2.03 -3.52 -35.06
C PHE A 65 1.55 -4.92 -35.49
N ASP A 66 2.45 -5.77 -35.99
CA ASP A 66 2.13 -7.14 -36.39
C ASP A 66 2.44 -8.17 -35.27
N GLU A 67 3.00 -7.71 -34.13
CA GLU A 67 3.48 -8.54 -33.01
C GLU A 67 2.51 -8.65 -31.82
N GLY A 68 1.33 -8.03 -31.90
CA GLY A 68 0.36 -7.96 -30.81
C GLY A 68 -0.49 -6.70 -30.93
N GLU A 69 -1.54 -6.62 -30.13
CA GLU A 69 -2.41 -5.46 -30.14
C GLU A 69 -1.80 -4.31 -29.35
N ILE A 70 -1.68 -3.14 -29.99
CA ILE A 70 -1.16 -1.94 -29.35
C ILE A 70 -2.30 -1.14 -28.73
N THR A 71 -2.19 -0.87 -27.44
CA THR A 71 -3.08 0.07 -26.75
C THR A 71 -2.29 1.30 -26.31
N LEU A 72 -2.77 2.48 -26.69
CA LEU A 72 -2.19 3.75 -26.27
C LEU A 72 -3.10 4.39 -25.21
N VAL A 73 -2.52 4.67 -24.05
CA VAL A 73 -3.16 5.39 -22.95
C VAL A 73 -2.61 6.80 -22.93
N LEU A 74 -3.50 7.77 -22.99
CA LEU A 74 -3.17 9.19 -22.94
C LEU A 74 -3.57 9.75 -21.58
N PHE A 75 -2.64 10.44 -20.93
CA PHE A 75 -2.80 11.05 -19.62
C PHE A 75 -2.95 12.57 -19.77
N PRO A 76 -4.14 13.12 -19.50
CA PRO A 76 -4.33 14.56 -19.53
C PRO A 76 -3.52 15.28 -18.45
N PRO A 77 -3.06 16.51 -18.73
CA PRO A 77 -2.32 17.28 -17.75
C PRO A 77 -3.18 17.74 -16.56
N ASP A 78 -4.50 17.80 -16.74
CA ASP A 78 -5.42 18.05 -15.64
C ASP A 78 -5.83 16.70 -15.01
N ALA A 79 -5.48 16.50 -13.74
CA ALA A 79 -5.80 15.28 -12.99
C ALA A 79 -7.31 14.95 -12.94
N ASP A 80 -8.17 15.95 -13.22
CA ASP A 80 -9.63 15.82 -13.25
C ASP A 80 -10.17 15.42 -14.65
N THR A 81 -9.33 15.38 -15.69
CA THR A 81 -9.75 14.93 -17.03
C THR A 81 -9.60 13.42 -17.13
N GLU A 82 -10.62 12.76 -17.67
CA GLU A 82 -10.59 11.31 -17.88
C GLU A 82 -9.46 10.93 -18.84
N ARG A 83 -8.73 9.88 -18.46
CA ARG A 83 -7.68 9.29 -19.31
C ARG A 83 -8.31 8.83 -20.63
N LEU A 84 -7.57 8.91 -21.73
CA LEU A 84 -8.08 8.49 -23.03
C LEU A 84 -7.38 7.21 -23.51
N ILE A 85 -8.16 6.29 -24.06
CA ILE A 85 -7.68 5.01 -24.58
C ILE A 85 -7.85 4.99 -26.10
N ILE A 86 -6.85 4.49 -26.82
CA ILE A 86 -6.88 4.29 -28.27
C ILE A 86 -6.45 2.87 -28.61
N ARG A 87 -7.28 2.14 -29.38
CA ARG A 87 -7.02 0.78 -29.87
C ARG A 87 -7.11 0.65 -31.39
N ASP A 88 -7.60 1.68 -32.09
CA ASP A 88 -7.62 1.74 -33.55
C ASP A 88 -6.19 1.58 -34.12
N GLN A 89 -5.89 0.36 -34.59
CA GLN A 89 -4.57 -0.02 -35.08
C GLN A 89 -4.19 0.75 -36.35
N ASP A 90 -5.18 1.10 -37.19
CA ASP A 90 -4.93 1.86 -38.41
C ASP A 90 -4.56 3.31 -38.07
N ALA A 91 -5.25 3.92 -37.09
CA ALA A 91 -4.91 5.24 -36.58
C ALA A 91 -3.53 5.27 -35.92
N LEU A 92 -3.23 4.29 -35.06
CA LEU A 92 -1.91 4.16 -34.40
C LEU A 92 -0.79 3.97 -35.41
N ARG A 93 -1.00 3.12 -36.43
CA ARG A 93 -0.04 2.90 -37.52
C ARG A 93 0.16 4.16 -38.37
N ALA A 94 -0.92 4.89 -38.68
CA ALA A 94 -0.85 6.15 -39.42
C ALA A 94 -0.13 7.28 -38.65
N ALA A 95 -0.18 7.22 -37.31
CA ALA A 95 0.49 8.17 -36.43
C ALA A 95 1.97 7.85 -36.17
N GLN A 96 2.47 6.68 -36.60
CA GLN A 96 3.81 6.16 -36.27
C GLN A 96 4.96 7.17 -36.51
N ASP A 97 4.91 7.91 -37.61
CA ASP A 97 5.94 8.88 -38.00
C ASP A 97 5.53 10.34 -37.78
N ARG A 98 4.43 10.57 -37.06
CA ARG A 98 3.81 11.89 -36.92
C ARG A 98 3.54 12.26 -35.48
N ALA A 99 3.28 11.27 -34.62
CA ALA A 99 3.09 11.47 -33.20
C ALA A 99 4.45 11.66 -32.53
N TYR A 100 4.68 12.84 -31.95
CA TYR A 100 5.97 13.20 -31.37
C TYR A 100 5.84 13.99 -30.08
N VAL A 101 6.90 13.92 -29.26
CA VAL A 101 7.20 14.87 -28.20
C VAL A 101 8.57 15.49 -28.48
N ASN A 102 8.72 16.79 -28.26
CA ASN A 102 10.03 17.43 -28.37
C ASN A 102 10.92 16.97 -27.21
N THR A 103 12.20 16.65 -27.45
CA THR A 103 13.13 16.26 -26.38
C THR A 103 13.69 17.46 -25.64
N MET A 104 13.69 18.63 -26.27
CA MET A 104 14.06 19.91 -25.69
C MET A 104 12.99 20.98 -25.96
N THR A 105 12.80 21.92 -25.05
CA THR A 105 12.01 23.13 -25.33
C THR A 105 12.80 24.07 -26.25
N PRO A 106 12.15 25.07 -26.89
CA PRO A 106 12.85 26.13 -27.61
C PRO A 106 13.90 26.88 -26.77
N ASP A 107 13.76 26.86 -25.44
CA ASP A 107 14.66 27.49 -24.47
C ASP A 107 15.82 26.56 -24.01
N GLY A 108 15.89 25.33 -24.54
CA GLY A 108 16.98 24.38 -24.28
C GLY A 108 16.81 23.53 -23.01
N GLU A 109 15.63 23.54 -22.40
CA GLU A 109 15.29 22.67 -21.26
C GLU A 109 14.83 21.29 -21.75
N ALA A 110 15.00 20.23 -20.97
CA ALA A 110 14.45 18.91 -21.33
C ALA A 110 12.90 18.97 -21.35
N ALA A 111 12.29 18.61 -22.48
CA ALA A 111 10.83 18.68 -22.66
C ALA A 111 10.18 17.30 -22.54
N GLY A 112 10.64 16.30 -23.29
CA GLY A 112 10.07 14.96 -23.26
C GLY A 112 11.10 13.86 -23.41
N SER A 113 10.78 12.69 -22.86
CA SER A 113 11.64 11.52 -22.97
C SER A 113 10.82 10.25 -23.21
N LEU A 114 11.44 9.27 -23.88
CA LEU A 114 10.89 7.93 -24.01
C LEU A 114 11.60 7.03 -23.01
N LEU A 115 10.82 6.54 -22.05
CA LEU A 115 11.29 5.53 -21.13
C LEU A 115 10.84 4.16 -21.62
N VAL A 116 11.80 3.35 -22.06
CA VAL A 116 11.60 1.92 -22.35
C VAL A 116 11.67 1.10 -21.05
N SER A 117 11.31 1.73 -19.91
CA SER A 117 11.42 1.13 -18.59
C SER A 117 10.09 0.52 -18.17
N MET A 118 10.13 -0.72 -17.68
CA MET A 118 8.99 -1.45 -17.11
C MET A 118 8.52 -0.91 -15.74
N MET A 119 9.12 0.17 -15.25
CA MET A 119 8.69 0.81 -14.01
C MET A 119 7.69 1.92 -14.35
N ALA A 120 6.45 1.78 -13.88
CA ALA A 120 5.46 2.84 -13.92
C ALA A 120 6.02 4.06 -13.16
N GLU A 121 6.41 5.09 -13.90
CA GLU A 121 6.83 6.37 -13.35
C GLU A 121 5.60 7.14 -12.82
N THR A 122 5.81 8.15 -11.98
CA THR A 122 4.70 8.90 -11.39
C THR A 122 3.82 9.54 -12.47
N PRO A 123 2.48 9.42 -12.39
CA PRO A 123 1.56 9.90 -13.42
C PRO A 123 1.73 11.38 -13.78
N ASP A 124 2.18 12.20 -12.82
CA ASP A 124 2.35 13.65 -12.99
C ASP A 124 3.38 14.04 -14.07
N GLU A 125 4.27 13.10 -14.44
CA GLU A 125 5.28 13.30 -15.49
C GLU A 125 4.98 12.47 -16.74
N VAL A 126 3.92 11.64 -16.76
CA VAL A 126 3.61 10.72 -17.86
C VAL A 126 2.47 11.30 -18.69
N ILE A 127 2.68 11.47 -19.99
CA ILE A 127 1.66 11.97 -20.93
C ILE A 127 1.06 10.88 -21.80
N ALA A 128 1.80 9.78 -22.00
CA ALA A 128 1.30 8.61 -22.71
C ALA A 128 2.00 7.33 -22.24
N GLN A 129 1.27 6.21 -22.27
CA GLN A 129 1.81 4.87 -22.07
C GLN A 129 1.36 3.97 -23.21
N ILE A 130 2.29 3.12 -23.65
CA ILE A 130 2.12 2.25 -24.81
C ILE A 130 2.20 0.81 -24.31
N PHE A 131 1.13 0.08 -24.53
CA PHE A 131 1.00 -1.32 -24.15
C PHE A 131 0.93 -2.20 -25.38
N ARG A 132 1.48 -3.41 -25.28
CA ARG A 132 1.27 -4.51 -26.21
C ARG A 132 0.69 -5.68 -25.42
N ASP A 133 -0.52 -6.11 -25.76
CA ASP A 133 -1.20 -7.22 -25.08
C ASP A 133 -1.15 -7.10 -23.55
N ASP A 134 -1.53 -5.94 -23.00
CA ASP A 134 -1.49 -5.61 -21.54
C ASP A 134 -0.07 -5.48 -20.92
N VAL A 135 0.99 -5.54 -21.74
CA VAL A 135 2.38 -5.32 -21.29
C VAL A 135 2.84 -3.92 -21.66
N LEU A 136 3.21 -3.11 -20.67
CA LEU A 136 3.83 -1.80 -20.90
C LEU A 136 5.16 -1.98 -21.64
N ILE A 137 5.25 -1.42 -22.86
CA ILE A 137 6.47 -1.48 -23.68
C ILE A 137 7.20 -0.14 -23.73
N ALA A 138 6.50 0.97 -23.51
CA ALA A 138 7.10 2.30 -23.46
C ALA A 138 6.19 3.29 -22.72
N SER A 139 6.83 4.25 -22.05
CA SER A 139 6.18 5.42 -21.47
C SER A 139 6.77 6.69 -22.07
N VAL A 140 5.91 7.66 -22.35
CA VAL A 140 6.30 8.99 -22.83
C VAL A 140 6.10 9.96 -21.68
N THR A 141 7.20 10.59 -21.28
CA THR A 141 7.19 11.51 -20.15
C THR A 141 7.45 12.94 -20.58
N CYS A 142 6.95 13.86 -19.79
CA CYS A 142 7.11 15.27 -19.95
C CYS A 142 7.39 15.97 -18.59
N PRO A 143 8.67 16.12 -18.21
CA PRO A 143 9.02 16.79 -16.98
C PRO A 143 8.60 18.26 -17.02
N ASN A 144 7.94 18.74 -15.97
CA ASN A 144 7.55 20.14 -15.74
C ASN A 144 6.36 20.71 -16.53
N GLY A 145 5.49 19.87 -17.12
CA GLY A 145 4.26 20.35 -17.79
C GLY A 145 4.50 21.17 -19.06
N THR A 146 5.73 21.18 -19.57
CA THR A 146 6.18 21.85 -20.80
C THR A 146 5.45 21.36 -22.04
N CYS A 147 4.98 20.11 -22.05
CA CYS A 147 4.26 19.54 -23.18
C CYS A 147 2.81 20.02 -23.30
N GLY A 148 2.36 20.92 -22.41
CA GLY A 148 1.07 21.61 -22.46
C GLY A 148 -0.16 20.69 -22.52
N HIS A 149 -1.33 21.30 -22.75
CA HIS A 149 -2.61 20.60 -22.89
C HIS A 149 -2.76 19.93 -24.26
N PHE A 150 -3.44 18.78 -24.29
CA PHE A 150 -3.81 18.06 -25.51
C PHE A 150 -4.38 19.02 -26.57
N GLY A 151 -3.57 19.38 -27.57
CA GLY A 151 -4.02 20.14 -28.74
C GLY A 151 -3.31 21.47 -29.02
N ASP A 152 -2.71 22.12 -28.02
CA ASP A 152 -2.22 23.51 -28.17
C ASP A 152 -0.71 23.69 -27.92
N SER A 153 0.02 22.63 -27.54
CA SER A 153 1.46 22.74 -27.32
C SER A 153 2.28 22.48 -28.60
N PRO A 154 3.25 23.34 -28.96
CA PRO A 154 4.20 23.05 -30.04
C PRO A 154 5.12 21.87 -29.70
N ASP A 155 5.20 21.50 -28.41
CA ASP A 155 6.09 20.47 -27.89
C ASP A 155 5.52 19.06 -27.93
N LEU A 156 4.27 18.91 -28.36
CA LEU A 156 3.57 17.63 -28.40
C LEU A 156 2.60 17.56 -29.58
N ASN A 157 2.61 16.44 -30.28
CA ASN A 157 1.69 16.18 -31.37
C ASN A 157 1.18 14.74 -31.31
N PHE A 158 -0.13 14.57 -31.18
CA PHE A 158 -0.78 13.26 -31.18
C PHE A 158 -1.20 12.80 -32.57
N ALA A 159 -0.91 13.57 -33.63
CA ALA A 159 -1.19 13.22 -35.02
C ALA A 159 -2.65 12.82 -35.32
N GLY A 160 -3.62 13.40 -34.61
CA GLY A 160 -5.05 13.11 -34.75
C GLY A 160 -5.53 11.90 -33.93
N LEU A 161 -4.66 11.26 -33.14
CA LEU A 161 -5.03 10.11 -32.31
C LEU A 161 -6.15 10.38 -31.30
N THR A 162 -6.30 11.63 -30.85
CA THR A 162 -7.39 12.05 -29.96
C THR A 162 -8.77 11.87 -30.56
N ASP A 163 -8.90 11.92 -31.90
CA ASP A 163 -10.19 11.72 -32.60
C ASP A 163 -10.61 10.23 -32.61
N HIS A 164 -9.68 9.33 -32.30
CA HIS A 164 -9.87 7.88 -32.19
C HIS A 164 -9.87 7.41 -30.73
N ALA A 165 -9.81 8.35 -29.78
CA ALA A 165 -9.70 8.04 -28.37
C ALA A 165 -11.08 8.00 -27.70
N VAL A 166 -11.26 7.05 -26.78
CA VAL A 166 -12.43 7.01 -25.90
C VAL A 166 -12.04 7.31 -24.46
N PRO A 167 -12.95 7.89 -23.66
CA PRO A 167 -12.71 8.05 -22.25
C PRO A 167 -12.55 6.71 -21.53
N PHE A 168 -11.69 6.72 -20.53
CA PHE A 168 -11.42 5.57 -19.68
C PHE A 168 -12.66 5.12 -18.91
N GLN A 169 -12.99 3.82 -19.01
CA GLN A 169 -14.03 3.18 -18.22
C GLN A 169 -13.41 2.26 -17.14
N PRO A 170 -13.27 2.73 -15.88
CA PRO A 170 -12.83 1.89 -14.78
C PRO A 170 -13.91 0.88 -14.40
N VAL A 171 -13.52 -0.40 -14.29
CA VAL A 171 -14.30 -1.40 -13.58
C VAL A 171 -13.65 -1.64 -12.22
N MET A 172 -14.47 -1.63 -11.17
CA MET A 172 -14.07 -1.93 -9.80
C MET A 172 -14.91 -3.08 -9.28
N ASP A 173 -14.27 -4.24 -9.16
CA ASP A 173 -14.89 -5.45 -8.63
C ASP A 173 -14.37 -5.75 -7.22
N GLU A 174 -15.28 -6.27 -6.37
CA GLU A 174 -14.96 -6.75 -5.03
C GLU A 174 -15.21 -8.26 -4.94
N PHE A 175 -14.18 -8.99 -4.53
CA PHE A 175 -14.23 -10.43 -4.34
C PHE A 175 -14.14 -10.77 -2.86
N SER A 176 -15.03 -11.65 -2.40
CA SER A 176 -14.98 -12.22 -1.05
C SER A 176 -14.25 -13.56 -0.98
N ASP A 177 -13.76 -14.04 -2.13
CA ASP A 177 -13.02 -15.29 -2.30
C ASP A 177 -11.74 -15.05 -3.11
N TYR A 178 -10.64 -15.64 -2.65
CA TYR A 178 -9.32 -15.41 -3.28
C TYR A 178 -9.18 -16.13 -4.62
N ASP A 179 -9.79 -17.30 -4.76
CA ASP A 179 -9.66 -18.09 -5.98
C ASP A 179 -10.45 -17.42 -7.11
N ALA A 180 -11.65 -16.90 -6.83
CA ALA A 180 -12.42 -16.09 -7.78
C ALA A 180 -11.70 -14.78 -8.18
N TYR A 181 -11.01 -14.14 -7.23
CA TYR A 181 -10.16 -12.97 -7.51
C TYR A 181 -9.03 -13.30 -8.50
N LEU A 182 -8.32 -14.42 -8.28
CA LEU A 182 -7.25 -14.85 -9.18
C LEU A 182 -7.78 -15.31 -10.54
N GLU A 183 -8.90 -16.05 -10.57
CA GLU A 183 -9.56 -16.47 -11.81
C GLU A 183 -9.96 -15.26 -12.66
N THR A 184 -10.45 -14.19 -12.04
CA THR A 184 -10.82 -12.96 -12.78
C THR A 184 -9.59 -12.25 -13.33
N ILE A 185 -8.48 -12.18 -12.59
CA ILE A 185 -7.21 -11.63 -13.08
C ILE A 185 -6.70 -12.41 -14.29
N GLU A 186 -6.80 -13.74 -14.24
CA GLU A 186 -6.41 -14.61 -15.35
C GLU A 186 -7.33 -14.42 -16.56
N ALA A 187 -8.64 -14.34 -16.36
CA ALA A 187 -9.62 -14.09 -17.42
C ALA A 187 -9.38 -12.74 -18.12
N ILE A 188 -9.09 -11.70 -17.34
CA ILE A 188 -8.72 -10.37 -17.87
C ILE A 188 -7.44 -10.48 -18.70
N ALA A 189 -6.39 -11.13 -18.18
CA ALA A 189 -5.11 -11.25 -18.89
C ALA A 189 -5.19 -12.09 -20.18
N GLN A 190 -6.21 -12.93 -20.34
CA GLN A 190 -6.43 -13.74 -21.54
C GLN A 190 -7.36 -13.07 -22.56
N THR A 191 -8.00 -11.96 -22.20
CA THR A 191 -9.03 -11.32 -23.02
C THR A 191 -8.53 -9.95 -23.48
N PRO A 192 -8.43 -9.68 -24.79
CA PRO A 192 -7.94 -8.40 -25.30
C PRO A 192 -8.91 -7.24 -24.99
N ASP A 193 -10.14 -7.53 -24.59
CA ASP A 193 -11.15 -6.55 -24.21
C ASP A 193 -10.97 -5.98 -22.81
N PHE A 194 -10.01 -6.47 -22.03
CA PHE A 194 -9.74 -5.97 -20.68
C PHE A 194 -8.24 -5.77 -20.46
N MET A 195 -7.88 -4.80 -19.62
CA MET A 195 -6.48 -4.53 -19.25
C MET A 195 -6.33 -4.22 -17.76
N LEU A 196 -5.13 -4.43 -17.22
CA LEU A 196 -4.77 -4.19 -15.82
C LEU A 196 -3.81 -2.98 -15.71
N LEU A 197 -4.17 -1.86 -16.35
CA LEU A 197 -3.29 -0.67 -16.36
C LEU A 197 -3.01 -0.20 -14.91
N ASP A 198 -1.81 0.34 -14.71
CA ASP A 198 -1.25 0.77 -13.42
C ASP A 198 -1.05 -0.32 -12.35
N ARG A 199 -1.47 -1.57 -12.58
CA ARG A 199 -1.38 -2.64 -11.56
C ARG A 199 -0.12 -3.49 -11.67
N ARG A 200 0.56 -3.46 -12.81
CA ARG A 200 1.83 -4.19 -13.03
C ARG A 200 2.96 -3.20 -13.34
N PRO A 201 4.13 -3.29 -12.68
CA PRO A 201 4.55 -4.21 -11.63
C PRO A 201 4.42 -3.55 -10.25
N LEU A 202 3.19 -3.35 -9.74
CA LEU A 202 3.05 -3.02 -8.31
C LEU A 202 3.52 -4.23 -7.50
N VAL A 203 4.33 -3.97 -6.46
CA VAL A 203 4.96 -5.02 -5.61
C VAL A 203 3.93 -5.98 -5.01
N ASP A 204 2.68 -5.57 -4.90
CA ASP A 204 1.60 -6.32 -4.25
C ASP A 204 0.44 -6.69 -5.22
N PHE A 205 0.69 -6.82 -6.53
CA PHE A 205 -0.31 -7.31 -7.48
C PHE A 205 0.09 -8.69 -8.07
N PRO A 206 -0.78 -9.71 -8.02
CA PRO A 206 -2.09 -9.73 -7.34
C PRO A 206 -1.93 -9.57 -5.82
N LEU A 207 -2.99 -9.08 -5.17
CA LEU A 207 -2.96 -8.92 -3.71
C LEU A 207 -2.64 -10.26 -3.03
N PRO A 208 -1.82 -10.29 -1.98
CA PRO A 208 -1.60 -11.52 -1.23
C PRO A 208 -2.90 -11.93 -0.54
N ARG A 209 -3.10 -13.24 -0.35
CA ARG A 209 -4.25 -13.77 0.38
C ARG A 209 -4.37 -13.14 1.77
N ARG A 210 -5.56 -12.64 2.09
CA ARG A 210 -5.91 -11.99 3.37
C ARG A 210 -7.11 -12.74 3.96
N PRO A 211 -6.89 -13.83 4.70
CA PRO A 211 -7.99 -14.57 5.30
C PRO A 211 -8.79 -13.67 6.23
N SER A 212 -10.07 -14.00 6.35
CA SER A 212 -10.94 -13.40 7.36
C SER A 212 -10.36 -13.57 8.76
N HIS A 213 -10.63 -12.62 9.64
CA HIS A 213 -10.26 -12.76 11.05
C HIS A 213 -11.24 -12.06 11.98
N LEU A 214 -11.25 -12.53 13.21
CA LEU A 214 -12.03 -12.03 14.32
C LEU A 214 -11.10 -11.84 15.52
N ILE A 215 -11.15 -10.67 16.14
CA ILE A 215 -10.59 -10.42 17.45
C ILE A 215 -11.70 -10.58 18.47
N VAL A 216 -11.52 -11.52 19.39
CA VAL A 216 -12.40 -11.74 20.53
C VAL A 216 -11.78 -11.08 21.75
N GLU A 217 -12.56 -10.27 22.45
CA GLU A 217 -12.22 -9.83 23.80
C GLU A 217 -12.80 -10.83 24.79
N LEU A 218 -11.95 -11.34 25.67
CA LEU A 218 -12.27 -12.34 26.68
C LEU A 218 -12.46 -11.66 28.05
N PRO A 219 -13.02 -12.37 29.05
CA PRO A 219 -13.14 -11.84 30.40
C PRO A 219 -11.82 -11.25 30.92
N THR A 220 -11.90 -10.04 31.48
CA THR A 220 -10.80 -9.35 32.14
C THR A 220 -10.26 -10.23 33.26
N VAL A 221 -8.93 -10.35 33.32
CA VAL A 221 -8.27 -11.02 34.44
C VAL A 221 -8.13 -10.04 35.58
N VAL A 222 -8.59 -10.43 36.76
CA VAL A 222 -8.42 -9.66 38.00
C VAL A 222 -7.64 -10.52 38.98
N THR A 223 -6.50 -10.04 39.43
CA THR A 223 -5.62 -10.81 40.32
C THR A 223 -4.98 -9.93 41.39
N THR A 224 -4.78 -10.49 42.57
CA THR A 224 -3.94 -9.91 43.64
C THR A 224 -2.56 -10.56 43.70
N ASP A 225 -2.28 -11.52 42.83
CA ASP A 225 -1.00 -12.21 42.78
C ASP A 225 0.04 -11.34 42.07
N VAL A 226 1.02 -10.89 42.85
CA VAL A 226 2.17 -10.14 42.33
C VAL A 226 3.07 -10.99 41.41
N ALA A 227 3.00 -12.32 41.52
CA ALA A 227 3.72 -13.27 40.67
C ALA A 227 2.93 -13.67 39.42
N PHE A 228 1.78 -13.05 39.15
CA PHE A 228 1.02 -13.30 37.92
C PHE A 228 1.90 -13.10 36.69
N ASN A 229 1.98 -14.14 35.87
CA ASN A 229 2.78 -14.16 34.65
C ASN A 229 1.85 -14.11 33.42
N PRO A 230 1.78 -12.97 32.69
CA PRO A 230 0.94 -12.82 31.52
C PRO A 230 1.23 -13.87 30.43
N ALA A 231 2.49 -14.22 30.17
CA ALA A 231 2.86 -15.17 29.14
C ALA A 231 2.41 -16.61 29.48
N LEU A 232 2.47 -16.99 30.75
CA LEU A 232 1.91 -18.27 31.20
C LEU A 232 0.38 -18.27 31.03
N HIS A 233 -0.27 -17.16 31.35
CA HIS A 233 -1.71 -17.04 31.19
C HIS A 233 -2.14 -17.06 29.71
N GLU A 234 -1.38 -16.42 28.82
CA GLU A 234 -1.58 -16.51 27.37
C GLU A 234 -1.54 -17.98 26.89
N ALA A 235 -0.56 -18.77 27.34
CA ALA A 235 -0.47 -20.19 26.97
C ALA A 235 -1.65 -21.03 27.51
N LEU A 236 -2.12 -20.74 28.72
CA LEU A 236 -3.31 -21.40 29.29
C LEU A 236 -4.57 -21.04 28.50
N VAL A 237 -4.75 -19.77 28.18
CA VAL A 237 -5.88 -19.29 27.38
C VAL A 237 -5.82 -19.86 25.97
N GLN A 238 -4.65 -19.93 25.33
CA GLN A 238 -4.48 -20.60 24.03
C GLN A 238 -4.97 -22.05 24.08
N THR A 239 -4.53 -22.81 25.09
CA THR A 239 -4.93 -24.21 25.29
C THR A 239 -6.44 -24.36 25.50
N ALA A 240 -7.09 -23.39 26.14
CA ALA A 240 -8.53 -23.38 26.38
C ALA A 240 -9.33 -23.02 25.12
N ILE A 241 -8.84 -22.11 24.29
CA ILE A 241 -9.55 -21.61 23.09
C ILE A 241 -9.48 -22.61 21.94
N THR A 242 -8.30 -23.16 21.64
CA THR A 242 -8.07 -24.01 20.46
C THR A 242 -9.13 -25.11 20.24
N PRO A 243 -9.55 -25.90 21.25
CA PRO A 243 -10.54 -26.96 21.05
C PRO A 243 -11.98 -26.46 20.83
N LEU A 244 -12.25 -25.17 21.07
CA LEU A 244 -13.58 -24.56 20.93
C LEU A 244 -13.81 -23.88 19.57
N LEU A 245 -12.76 -23.80 18.73
CA LEU A 245 -12.85 -23.14 17.45
C LEU A 245 -13.63 -23.99 16.42
N PRO A 246 -14.44 -23.35 15.55
CA PRO A 246 -15.12 -24.06 14.48
C PRO A 246 -14.13 -24.61 13.44
N GLU A 247 -14.59 -25.55 12.62
CA GLU A 247 -13.78 -26.10 11.53
C GLU A 247 -13.30 -25.00 10.57
N GLY A 248 -12.04 -25.06 10.15
CA GLY A 248 -11.40 -24.05 9.29
C GLY A 248 -10.91 -22.80 10.02
N ALA A 249 -11.27 -22.60 11.29
CA ALA A 249 -10.74 -21.51 12.10
C ALA A 249 -9.45 -21.90 12.83
N SER A 250 -8.55 -20.92 13.01
CA SER A 250 -7.29 -21.13 13.73
C SER A 250 -6.95 -19.95 14.62
N LEU A 251 -6.44 -20.22 15.81
CA LEU A 251 -5.93 -19.20 16.72
C LEU A 251 -4.59 -18.66 16.18
N ASP A 252 -4.51 -17.34 15.96
CA ASP A 252 -3.29 -16.64 15.56
C ASP A 252 -2.46 -16.24 16.79
N TRP A 253 -3.08 -15.49 17.71
CA TRP A 253 -2.44 -15.07 18.95
C TRP A 253 -3.44 -14.88 20.08
N VAL A 254 -2.91 -14.92 21.30
CA VAL A 254 -3.57 -14.43 22.52
C VAL A 254 -2.65 -13.38 23.12
N ARG A 255 -3.22 -12.27 23.57
CA ARG A 255 -2.49 -11.17 24.19
C ARG A 255 -3.14 -10.79 25.51
N VAL A 256 -2.34 -10.79 26.57
CA VAL A 256 -2.72 -10.33 27.90
C VAL A 256 -2.01 -9.00 28.17
N THR A 257 -2.77 -7.92 28.31
CA THR A 257 -2.22 -6.57 28.51
C THR A 257 -2.66 -6.02 29.85
N GLU A 258 -1.70 -5.62 30.68
CA GLU A 258 -1.97 -4.95 31.95
C GLU A 258 -2.63 -3.60 31.70
N LEU A 259 -3.73 -3.36 32.41
CA LEU A 259 -4.42 -2.09 32.44
C LEU A 259 -3.81 -1.18 33.52
N PRO A 260 -3.96 0.14 33.40
CA PRO A 260 -3.69 1.05 34.51
C PRO A 260 -4.45 0.61 35.77
N ALA A 261 -3.92 1.00 36.93
CA ALA A 261 -4.61 0.78 38.20
C ALA A 261 -6.04 1.35 38.12
N ALA A 262 -7.02 0.59 38.63
CA ALA A 262 -8.37 1.12 38.77
C ALA A 262 -8.32 2.36 39.65
N ILE A 263 -9.22 3.31 39.41
CA ILE A 263 -9.32 4.51 40.22
C ILE A 263 -10.67 4.56 40.90
N LEU A 264 -10.70 5.19 42.07
CA LEU A 264 -11.93 5.44 42.78
C LEU A 264 -12.77 6.48 42.02
N ALA A 265 -14.03 6.16 41.77
CA ALA A 265 -14.99 7.05 41.15
C ALA A 265 -16.28 7.14 41.96
N ASP A 266 -16.96 8.26 41.84
CA ASP A 266 -18.32 8.48 42.34
C ASP A 266 -19.30 7.59 41.56
N ALA A 267 -20.14 6.84 42.27
CA ALA A 267 -21.07 5.88 41.67
C ALA A 267 -22.17 6.55 40.81
N ASP A 268 -22.57 7.79 41.13
CA ASP A 268 -23.69 8.47 40.48
C ASP A 268 -23.28 9.04 39.11
N ASN A 269 -22.05 9.51 38.98
CA ASN A 269 -21.58 10.24 37.79
C ASN A 269 -20.29 9.68 37.16
N ASN A 270 -19.71 8.62 37.76
CA ASN A 270 -18.49 7.95 37.31
C ASN A 270 -17.26 8.88 37.17
N GLN A 271 -17.28 10.03 37.86
CA GLN A 271 -16.14 10.96 37.91
C GLN A 271 -15.10 10.47 38.93
N PRO A 272 -13.80 10.66 38.66
CA PRO A 272 -12.76 10.30 39.60
C PRO A 272 -12.91 11.08 40.90
N VAL A 273 -12.80 10.38 42.03
CA VAL A 273 -12.61 11.04 43.32
C VAL A 273 -11.18 11.56 43.37
N LEU A 274 -11.02 12.84 43.71
CA LEU A 274 -9.73 13.52 43.69
C LEU A 274 -9.24 13.81 45.11
N VAL A 275 -7.96 13.54 45.37
CA VAL A 275 -7.24 14.00 46.57
C VAL A 275 -6.07 14.85 46.11
N ASN A 276 -5.98 16.08 46.60
CA ASN A 276 -4.99 17.07 46.18
C ASN A 276 -4.93 17.29 44.65
N GLY A 277 -6.07 17.13 43.97
CA GLY A 277 -6.19 17.30 42.52
C GLY A 277 -5.82 16.08 41.68
N ALA A 278 -5.47 14.93 42.28
CA ALA A 278 -5.16 13.70 41.56
C ALA A 278 -6.18 12.58 41.86
N PRO A 279 -6.53 11.72 40.88
CA PRO A 279 -7.35 10.53 41.12
C PRO A 279 -6.71 9.58 42.16
N ILE A 280 -7.55 8.94 42.97
CA ILE A 280 -7.09 7.96 43.95
C ILE A 280 -6.98 6.57 43.29
N PRO A 281 -5.78 5.97 43.17
CA PRO A 281 -5.62 4.63 42.61
C PRO A 281 -5.97 3.54 43.63
N PHE A 282 -6.62 2.48 43.16
CA PHE A 282 -6.83 1.21 43.86
C PHE A 282 -5.74 0.22 43.46
N THR A 283 -4.84 -0.09 44.39
CA THR A 283 -3.63 -0.89 44.12
C THR A 283 -3.72 -2.33 44.63
N ASP A 284 -4.82 -2.70 45.29
CA ASP A 284 -4.97 -4.01 45.93
C ASP A 284 -5.35 -5.12 44.94
N ALA A 285 -5.58 -4.77 43.67
CA ALA A 285 -5.72 -5.71 42.56
C ALA A 285 -5.11 -5.14 41.28
N ARG A 286 -4.71 -6.05 40.39
CA ARG A 286 -4.23 -5.76 39.04
C ARG A 286 -5.24 -6.28 38.02
N PHE A 287 -5.40 -5.54 36.93
CA PHE A 287 -6.40 -5.79 35.90
C PHE A 287 -5.70 -6.03 34.56
N PHE A 288 -6.10 -7.05 33.81
CA PHE A 288 -5.55 -7.32 32.49
C PHE A 288 -6.66 -7.56 31.48
N THR A 289 -6.54 -6.92 30.31
CA THR A 289 -7.34 -7.29 29.14
C THR A 289 -6.78 -8.54 28.51
N VAL A 290 -7.66 -9.39 28.01
CA VAL A 290 -7.28 -10.59 27.27
C VAL A 290 -7.98 -10.55 25.92
N ARG A 291 -7.20 -10.59 24.85
CA ARG A 291 -7.70 -10.63 23.49
C ARG A 291 -7.12 -11.80 22.73
N ALA A 292 -7.91 -12.41 21.86
CA ALA A 292 -7.50 -13.49 20.99
C ALA A 292 -7.85 -13.16 19.54
N ARG A 293 -6.93 -13.37 18.61
CA ARG A 293 -7.21 -13.27 17.18
C ARG A 293 -7.38 -14.65 16.58
N ILE A 294 -8.49 -14.84 15.88
CA ILE A 294 -8.88 -16.09 15.23
C ILE A 294 -8.97 -15.81 13.73
N ASN A 295 -8.23 -16.56 12.93
CA ASN A 295 -8.31 -16.50 11.46
C ASN A 295 -9.36 -17.48 10.95
N GLY A 296 -9.91 -17.22 9.76
CA GLY A 296 -10.89 -18.06 9.07
C GLY A 296 -12.35 -17.77 9.40
N VAL A 297 -12.62 -16.85 10.35
CA VAL A 297 -13.97 -16.48 10.78
C VAL A 297 -14.09 -14.98 11.05
N THR A 298 -15.30 -14.44 10.90
CA THR A 298 -15.66 -13.05 11.28
C THR A 298 -16.65 -13.00 12.44
N THR A 299 -17.20 -14.15 12.85
CA THR A 299 -18.14 -14.29 13.96
C THR A 299 -18.03 -15.70 14.55
N LEU A 300 -18.46 -15.85 15.81
CA LEU A 300 -18.58 -17.15 16.46
C LEU A 300 -20.03 -17.41 16.89
N PRO A 301 -20.45 -18.68 16.93
CA PRO A 301 -21.71 -19.05 17.56
C PRO A 301 -21.78 -18.63 19.04
N ALA A 302 -23.00 -18.37 19.55
CA ALA A 302 -23.21 -17.90 20.91
C ALA A 302 -22.75 -18.92 21.98
N ASP A 303 -22.90 -20.21 21.71
CA ASP A 303 -22.41 -21.30 22.55
C ASP A 303 -20.88 -21.32 22.65
N VAL A 304 -20.17 -20.97 21.56
CA VAL A 304 -18.71 -20.81 21.59
C VAL A 304 -18.31 -19.62 22.45
N TYR A 305 -18.99 -18.47 22.34
CA TYR A 305 -18.73 -17.33 23.23
C TYR A 305 -18.97 -17.66 24.71
N ASN A 306 -20.02 -18.44 25.02
CA ASN A 306 -20.28 -18.90 26.38
C ASN A 306 -19.18 -19.84 26.88
N ALA A 307 -18.79 -20.83 26.07
CA ALA A 307 -17.71 -21.75 26.41
C ALA A 307 -16.37 -21.03 26.63
N LEU A 308 -16.04 -20.04 25.78
CA LEU A 308 -14.86 -19.17 25.94
C LEU A 308 -14.94 -18.39 27.24
N THR A 309 -16.10 -17.81 27.56
CA THR A 309 -16.33 -17.08 28.81
C THR A 309 -16.07 -17.98 30.02
N GLU A 310 -16.62 -19.18 30.04
CA GLU A 310 -16.46 -20.13 31.15
C GLU A 310 -15.01 -20.61 31.27
N ALA A 311 -14.35 -20.89 30.16
CA ALA A 311 -12.99 -21.45 30.15
C ALA A 311 -11.91 -20.43 30.54
N THR A 312 -12.13 -19.13 30.30
CA THR A 312 -11.10 -18.10 30.52
C THR A 312 -11.44 -17.11 31.63
N ARG A 313 -12.58 -17.24 32.32
CA ARG A 313 -12.91 -16.38 33.47
C ARG A 313 -11.94 -16.62 34.62
N ASN A 314 -11.07 -15.66 34.85
CA ASN A 314 -10.14 -15.65 35.99
C ASN A 314 -10.22 -14.31 36.72
N GLN A 315 -11.18 -14.21 37.64
CA GLN A 315 -11.45 -12.99 38.40
C GLN A 315 -11.46 -13.32 39.89
N VAL A 316 -10.63 -12.65 40.67
CA VAL A 316 -10.76 -12.63 42.13
C VAL A 316 -11.85 -11.65 42.54
N ASP A 317 -12.59 -11.99 43.59
CA ASP A 317 -13.52 -11.07 44.24
C ASP A 317 -12.72 -9.93 44.91
N THR A 318 -13.09 -8.69 44.58
CA THR A 318 -12.45 -7.47 45.07
C THR A 318 -13.32 -6.71 46.07
N ASP A 319 -14.56 -7.12 46.33
CA ASP A 319 -15.56 -6.31 47.04
C ASP A 319 -15.16 -6.01 48.49
N ALA A 320 -14.64 -7.02 49.19
CA ALA A 320 -14.15 -6.84 50.57
C ALA A 320 -12.96 -5.89 50.63
N ARG A 321 -11.99 -6.04 49.71
CA ARG A 321 -10.79 -5.17 49.65
C ARG A 321 -11.15 -3.76 49.24
N PHE A 322 -12.08 -3.61 48.30
CA PHE A 322 -12.61 -2.32 47.90
C PHE A 322 -13.27 -1.60 49.07
N SER A 323 -14.09 -2.32 49.84
CA SER A 323 -14.76 -1.77 51.02
C SER A 323 -13.75 -1.27 52.06
N GLU A 324 -12.74 -2.09 52.38
CA GLU A 324 -11.65 -1.70 53.29
C GLU A 324 -10.88 -0.48 52.79
N PHE A 325 -10.57 -0.45 51.49
CA PHE A 325 -9.86 0.67 50.84
C PHE A 325 -10.65 1.98 50.92
N VAL A 326 -11.96 1.96 50.64
CA VAL A 326 -12.82 3.15 50.71
C VAL A 326 -12.91 3.67 52.14
N SER A 327 -13.16 2.78 53.12
CA SER A 327 -13.21 3.17 54.53
C SER A 327 -11.88 3.74 55.01
N ALA A 328 -10.75 3.14 54.62
CA ALA A 328 -9.43 3.62 55.02
C ALA A 328 -9.04 4.95 54.37
N THR A 329 -9.43 5.16 53.11
CA THR A 329 -9.01 6.32 52.32
C THR A 329 -9.90 7.54 52.51
N LEU A 330 -11.22 7.33 52.56
CA LEU A 330 -12.20 8.41 52.62
C LEU A 330 -12.86 8.58 53.99
N GLY A 331 -12.72 7.60 54.90
CA GLY A 331 -13.42 7.60 56.19
C GLY A 331 -14.94 7.67 56.03
N ALA A 332 -15.46 7.19 54.88
CA ALA A 332 -16.85 7.33 54.49
C ALA A 332 -17.68 6.13 54.93
N ASP A 333 -18.90 6.40 55.41
CA ASP A 333 -19.88 5.37 55.81
C ASP A 333 -20.69 4.82 54.62
N CYS A 334 -20.60 5.46 53.44
CA CYS A 334 -21.34 5.06 52.23
C CYS A 334 -20.42 4.36 51.23
N LEU A 335 -20.30 3.03 51.34
CA LEU A 335 -19.52 2.22 50.40
C LEU A 335 -20.15 2.19 49.00
N ASP A 336 -21.49 2.16 48.94
CA ASP A 336 -22.25 2.12 47.69
C ASP A 336 -22.20 3.43 46.90
N CYS A 337 -21.70 4.52 47.52
CA CYS A 337 -21.49 5.81 46.85
C CYS A 337 -20.28 5.81 45.92
N TYR A 338 -19.46 4.75 45.94
CA TYR A 338 -18.22 4.68 45.18
C TYR A 338 -18.12 3.40 44.36
N VAL A 339 -17.38 3.48 43.25
CA VAL A 339 -17.09 2.35 42.37
C VAL A 339 -15.63 2.37 41.92
N LEU A 340 -15.14 1.20 41.50
CA LEU A 340 -13.86 1.10 40.80
C LEU A 340 -14.06 1.38 39.31
N ARG A 341 -13.42 2.44 38.82
CA ARG A 341 -13.37 2.76 37.39
C ARG A 341 -12.05 2.26 36.80
N ILE A 342 -12.15 1.32 35.87
CA ILE A 342 -11.01 0.72 35.17
C ILE A 342 -10.93 1.35 33.78
N GLU A 343 -9.80 1.97 33.47
CA GLU A 343 -9.56 2.52 32.13
C GLU A 343 -9.44 1.36 31.12
N GLY A 344 -10.19 1.44 30.02
CA GLY A 344 -10.38 0.30 29.09
C GLY A 344 -11.55 -0.62 29.45
N GLY A 345 -12.16 -0.44 30.63
CA GLY A 345 -13.33 -1.18 31.08
C GLY A 345 -13.03 -2.57 31.66
N ARG A 346 -14.07 -3.20 32.18
CA ARG A 346 -14.08 -4.60 32.61
C ARG A 346 -15.03 -5.38 31.71
N THR A 347 -14.53 -6.47 31.15
CA THR A 347 -15.31 -7.39 30.33
C THR A 347 -15.54 -8.66 31.14
N ASP A 348 -16.79 -9.07 31.32
CA ASP A 348 -17.13 -10.26 32.11
C ASP A 348 -17.56 -11.45 31.23
N ALA A 349 -17.69 -11.24 29.93
CA ALA A 349 -18.06 -12.27 28.96
C ALA A 349 -17.30 -12.09 27.65
N ALA A 350 -16.95 -13.20 27.01
CA ALA A 350 -16.31 -13.20 25.71
C ALA A 350 -17.24 -12.57 24.66
N ARG A 351 -16.69 -11.70 23.81
CA ARG A 351 -17.45 -11.00 22.76
C ARG A 351 -16.58 -10.67 21.56
N ALA A 352 -17.22 -10.50 20.40
CA ALA A 352 -16.56 -9.89 19.25
C ALA A 352 -16.08 -8.48 19.63
N PHE A 353 -14.82 -8.19 19.32
CA PHE A 353 -14.22 -6.88 19.53
C PHE A 353 -13.95 -6.16 18.21
N ASP A 354 -13.37 -6.88 17.24
CA ASP A 354 -13.06 -6.37 15.90
C ASP A 354 -13.05 -7.53 14.90
N TRP A 355 -13.30 -7.29 13.62
CA TRP A 355 -13.27 -8.33 12.59
C TRP A 355 -13.02 -7.74 11.20
N ARG A 356 -12.51 -8.58 10.30
CA ARG A 356 -12.35 -8.26 8.89
C ARG A 356 -12.73 -9.47 8.04
N SER A 357 -13.65 -9.28 7.11
CA SER A 357 -13.93 -10.26 6.07
C SER A 357 -12.75 -10.40 5.13
N GLU A 358 -12.67 -11.55 4.46
CA GLU A 358 -11.81 -11.68 3.29
C GLU A 358 -12.39 -10.79 2.18
N SER A 359 -11.58 -9.87 1.66
CA SER A 359 -11.97 -9.01 0.54
C SER A 359 -10.77 -8.62 -0.33
N TYR A 360 -10.99 -8.62 -1.64
CA TYR A 360 -10.01 -8.25 -2.65
C TYR A 360 -10.67 -7.29 -3.64
N TYR A 361 -10.05 -6.13 -3.83
CA TYR A 361 -10.49 -5.15 -4.81
C TYR A 361 -9.64 -5.28 -6.06
N LEU A 362 -10.30 -5.41 -7.21
CA LEU A 362 -9.66 -5.42 -8.51
C LEU A 362 -10.17 -4.23 -9.30
N ASN A 363 -9.23 -3.37 -9.72
CA ASN A 363 -9.53 -2.33 -10.70
C ASN A 363 -8.89 -2.73 -12.02
N TYR A 364 -9.68 -2.69 -13.08
CA TYR A 364 -9.25 -3.00 -14.44
C TYR A 364 -10.04 -2.15 -15.44
N TYR A 365 -9.69 -2.31 -16.71
CA TYR A 365 -10.18 -1.48 -17.81
C TYR A 365 -11.09 -2.33 -18.67
N ASP A 366 -12.28 -1.82 -18.97
CA ASP A 366 -13.13 -2.38 -20.02
C ASP A 366 -12.85 -1.64 -21.33
N LEU A 367 -12.40 -2.38 -22.33
CA LEU A 367 -11.94 -1.87 -23.61
C LEU A 367 -12.90 -2.19 -24.76
N ARG A 368 -14.05 -2.81 -24.47
CA ARG A 368 -15.01 -3.21 -25.51
C ARG A 368 -15.61 -2.03 -26.26
N GLU A 369 -15.66 -0.88 -25.61
CA GLU A 369 -16.15 0.38 -26.20
C GLU A 369 -15.01 1.24 -26.78
N ALA A 370 -13.75 0.81 -26.66
CA ALA A 370 -12.60 1.49 -27.26
C ALA A 370 -12.38 1.01 -28.70
N PRO A 371 -12.60 1.87 -29.71
CA PRO A 371 -12.43 1.53 -31.12
C PRO A 371 -10.97 1.40 -31.54
#